data_AF-A0A6M3X5M2-F1
#
_entry.id   AF-A0A6M3X5M2-F1
#
_cell.length_a   1.000
_cell.length_b   1.000
_cell.length_c   1.000
_cell.angle_alpha   90.00
_cell.angle_beta   90.00
_cell.angle_gamma   90.00
#
_symmetry.space_group_name_H-M   'P 1'
#
loop_
_entity.id
_entity.type
_entity.pdbx_description
1 polymer ?
#
loop_
_entity_poly.entity_id
_entity_poly.type
_entity_poly.pdbx_seq_one_letter_code
_entity_poly.pdbx_strand_id
1 'polypeptide(L)'
;MASKTLVIGDTITVSDLLKLLLANATSLSFGDATHEGGNLVVYRDSAGNTQFEFDADAASNEKAFKCYGGVVFENNVTIGQVALDLSYLLYIVGNMKATGAISTDASIYTGTASGMNLGTGGIESRNDNQASMNMNISVSGTDSTNHLIEIKIDGTSIIAAQATGNGGGGVTDPKAIIKEKLVYTPSSDTAITAAGGITVTKAIMRIVGDGAAIDITADPQIVAGTDGQIVILQGTSDANTVTLDDGTGLALSAQCVLANQDTITLIYDAGDSEWIETSRTTVV
;
A
#
# COMPACT_ATOMS: atom_id res chain seq x y z
N MET A 1 -65.33 -13.86 31.06
CA MET A 1 -64.45 -12.68 31.13
C MET A 1 -65.29 -11.47 30.76
N ALA A 2 -65.24 -10.40 31.56
CA ALA A 2 -65.97 -9.18 31.22
C ALA A 2 -65.35 -8.54 29.98
N SER A 3 -66.14 -8.31 28.93
CA SER A 3 -65.70 -7.49 27.81
C SER A 3 -65.74 -6.03 28.23
N LYS A 4 -64.63 -5.31 28.04
CA LYS A 4 -64.59 -3.86 28.18
C LYS A 4 -64.59 -3.26 26.77
N THR A 5 -65.64 -2.52 26.43
CA THR A 5 -65.67 -1.72 25.21
C THR A 5 -64.79 -0.49 25.44
N LEU A 6 -63.75 -0.33 24.62
CA LEU A 6 -62.92 0.87 24.58
C LEU A 6 -63.54 1.88 23.61
N VAL A 7 -63.51 3.15 23.99
CA VAL A 7 -64.01 4.26 23.16
C VAL A 7 -62.83 5.10 22.68
N ILE A 8 -62.95 5.74 21.52
CA ILE A 8 -61.91 6.61 20.97
C ILE A 8 -61.58 7.72 21.99
N GLY A 9 -60.30 7.85 22.33
CA GLY A 9 -59.79 8.80 23.31
C GLY A 9 -59.46 8.20 24.69
N ASP A 10 -59.79 6.93 24.93
CA ASP A 10 -59.38 6.25 26.16
C ASP A 10 -57.85 6.13 26.25
N THR A 11 -57.26 6.64 27.33
CA THR A 11 -55.85 6.37 27.65
C THR A 11 -55.76 4.99 28.29
N ILE A 12 -55.12 4.05 27.59
CA ILE A 12 -54.92 2.69 28.11
C ILE A 12 -53.56 2.62 28.80
N THR A 13 -53.57 2.73 30.13
CA THR A 13 -52.43 2.34 30.97
C THR A 13 -52.61 0.89 31.38
N VAL A 14 -51.86 -0.02 30.74
CA VAL A 14 -51.85 -1.45 31.07
C VAL A 14 -50.50 -1.81 31.65
N SER A 15 -50.49 -2.27 32.90
CA SER A 15 -49.31 -2.80 33.58
C SER A 15 -48.98 -4.25 33.20
N ASP A 16 -49.86 -4.91 32.44
CA ASP A 16 -49.71 -6.29 31.97
C ASP A 16 -49.98 -6.43 30.44
N LEU A 17 -49.47 -7.52 29.86
CA LEU A 17 -49.44 -7.85 28.43
C LEU A 17 -50.77 -7.52 27.70
N LEU A 18 -50.76 -6.47 26.89
CA LEU A 18 -51.90 -6.08 26.06
C LEU A 18 -52.04 -7.04 24.86
N LYS A 19 -52.90 -8.05 24.99
CA LYS A 19 -53.31 -8.90 23.85
C LYS A 19 -54.37 -8.18 23.01
N LEU A 20 -53.92 -7.49 21.96
CA LEU A 20 -54.80 -6.78 21.01
C LEU A 20 -55.36 -7.66 19.88
N LEU A 21 -54.88 -8.90 19.74
CA LEU A 21 -55.28 -9.80 18.67
C LEU A 21 -56.33 -10.79 19.16
N LEU A 22 -57.47 -10.85 18.46
CA LEU A 22 -58.37 -12.00 18.53
C LEU A 22 -57.59 -13.28 18.16
N ALA A 23 -58.04 -14.45 18.59
CA ALA A 23 -57.32 -15.73 18.42
C ALA A 23 -56.94 -16.07 16.95
N ASN A 24 -57.52 -15.38 15.97
CA ASN A 24 -57.28 -15.57 14.53
C ASN A 24 -56.93 -14.27 13.79
N ALA A 25 -56.60 -13.18 14.49
CA ALA A 25 -56.22 -11.95 13.83
C ALA A 25 -54.80 -12.09 13.24
N THR A 26 -54.67 -11.78 11.95
CA THR A 26 -53.43 -11.94 11.18
C THR A 26 -52.60 -10.65 11.07
N SER A 27 -53.16 -9.52 11.49
CA SER A 27 -52.47 -8.22 11.50
C SER A 27 -52.94 -7.35 12.66
N LEU A 28 -52.03 -6.49 13.14
CA LEU A 28 -52.30 -5.40 14.06
C LEU A 28 -51.77 -4.13 13.39
N SER A 29 -52.65 -3.16 13.13
CA SER A 29 -52.29 -1.86 12.54
C SER A 29 -52.49 -0.76 13.57
N PHE A 30 -51.55 0.18 13.65
CA PHE A 30 -51.63 1.37 14.49
C PHE A 30 -51.67 2.61 13.60
N GLY A 31 -52.81 3.31 13.55
CA GLY A 31 -52.96 4.61 12.87
C GLY A 31 -54.08 4.67 11.82
N ASP A 32 -54.71 5.84 11.68
CA ASP A 32 -55.66 6.20 10.62
C ASP A 32 -54.96 7.13 9.61
N ALA A 33 -55.08 6.80 8.32
CA ALA A 33 -54.30 7.30 7.19
C ALA A 33 -54.67 8.71 6.71
N THR A 34 -54.97 9.64 7.63
CA THR A 34 -55.29 11.03 7.24
C THR A 34 -54.20 12.04 7.54
N HIS A 35 -53.17 11.67 8.31
CA HIS A 35 -51.96 12.49 8.51
C HIS A 35 -50.72 11.60 8.58
N GLU A 36 -49.97 11.53 7.47
CA GLU A 36 -48.53 11.18 7.38
C GLU A 36 -48.02 9.99 8.25
N GLY A 37 -48.87 8.99 8.53
CA GLY A 37 -48.53 7.85 9.38
C GLY A 37 -47.97 6.69 8.57
N GLY A 38 -46.68 6.39 8.71
CA GLY A 38 -46.10 5.15 8.20
C GLY A 38 -46.77 3.92 8.82
N ASN A 39 -46.93 2.84 8.06
CA ASN A 39 -47.52 1.61 8.56
C ASN A 39 -46.47 0.82 9.35
N LEU A 40 -46.84 0.42 10.56
CA LEU A 40 -46.13 -0.62 11.28
C LEU A 40 -46.89 -1.94 11.15
N VAL A 41 -46.30 -2.90 10.44
CA VAL A 41 -46.89 -4.22 10.26
C VAL A 41 -46.04 -5.24 10.99
N VAL A 42 -46.64 -5.91 11.97
CA VAL A 42 -46.09 -7.11 12.59
C VAL A 42 -46.88 -8.30 12.07
N TYR A 43 -46.22 -9.23 11.40
CA TYR A 43 -46.87 -10.41 10.82
C TYR A 43 -46.03 -11.67 11.05
N ARG A 44 -46.60 -12.86 10.80
CA ARG A 44 -45.83 -14.10 10.72
C ARG A 44 -45.67 -14.50 9.27
N ASP A 45 -44.45 -14.84 8.86
CA ASP A 45 -44.23 -15.42 7.53
C ASP A 45 -44.77 -16.85 7.43
N SER A 46 -44.69 -17.46 6.25
CA SER A 46 -45.15 -18.83 6.01
C SER A 46 -44.36 -19.90 6.79
N ALA A 47 -43.21 -19.57 7.35
CA ALA A 47 -42.42 -20.44 8.23
C ALA A 47 -42.74 -20.20 9.73
N GLY A 48 -43.61 -19.25 10.05
CA GLY A 48 -44.05 -18.93 11.40
C GLY A 48 -43.16 -17.94 12.15
N ASN A 49 -42.14 -17.37 11.49
CA ASN A 49 -41.26 -16.35 12.09
C ASN A 49 -42.00 -15.02 12.18
N THR A 50 -41.80 -14.29 13.28
CA THR A 50 -42.32 -12.93 13.41
C THR A 50 -41.49 -11.98 12.55
N GLN A 51 -42.14 -11.29 11.64
CA GLN A 51 -41.59 -10.24 10.80
C GLN A 51 -42.09 -8.88 11.28
N PHE A 52 -41.25 -7.87 11.06
CA PHE A 52 -41.53 -6.48 11.37
C PHE A 52 -41.25 -5.66 10.11
N GLU A 53 -42.27 -5.01 9.59
CA GLU A 53 -42.16 -4.09 8.46
C GLU A 53 -42.57 -2.69 8.94
N PHE A 54 -41.67 -1.74 8.68
CA PHE A 54 -41.95 -0.32 8.83
C PHE A 54 -41.97 0.29 7.45
N ASP A 55 -43.16 0.56 6.94
CA ASP A 55 -43.35 1.23 5.65
C ASP A 55 -43.51 2.74 5.90
N ALA A 56 -42.41 3.47 5.76
CA ALA A 56 -42.45 4.91 5.66
C ALA A 56 -42.97 5.27 4.25
N ASP A 57 -44.17 5.85 4.20
CA ASP A 57 -44.91 6.16 2.98
C ASP A 57 -44.04 6.78 1.87
N ALA A 58 -44.26 6.34 0.64
CA ALA A 58 -43.39 6.52 -0.52
C ALA A 58 -43.33 7.93 -1.10
N ALA A 59 -44.12 8.88 -0.57
CA ALA A 59 -44.26 10.21 -1.15
C ALA A 59 -43.09 11.18 -0.85
N SER A 60 -42.22 10.87 0.12
CA SER A 60 -40.99 11.62 0.34
C SER A 60 -39.79 10.77 -0.07
N ASN A 61 -38.91 11.33 -0.90
CA ASN A 61 -37.71 10.65 -1.38
C ASN A 61 -36.67 10.41 -0.26
N GLU A 62 -36.96 10.80 0.98
CA GLU A 62 -36.21 10.46 2.19
C GLU A 62 -36.83 9.23 2.88
N LYS A 63 -36.69 8.05 2.28
CA LYS A 63 -36.95 6.77 2.97
C LYS A 63 -35.82 6.43 3.96
N ALA A 64 -35.52 7.35 4.87
CA ALA A 64 -34.50 7.16 5.88
C ALA A 64 -35.16 6.52 7.11
N PHE A 65 -34.80 5.27 7.40
CA PHE A 65 -34.95 4.73 8.75
C PHE A 65 -34.04 5.54 9.68
N LYS A 66 -34.60 6.61 10.28
CA LYS A 66 -33.88 7.49 11.22
C LYS A 66 -33.97 6.87 12.61
N CYS A 67 -32.97 6.08 13.00
CA CYS A 67 -32.81 5.64 14.38
C CYS A 67 -32.05 6.70 15.19
N TYR A 68 -32.68 7.26 16.21
CA TYR A 68 -32.01 8.12 17.17
C TYR A 68 -31.65 7.27 18.40
N GLY A 69 -30.37 6.90 18.50
CA GLY A 69 -29.88 5.91 19.47
C GLY A 69 -29.24 4.72 18.77
N GLY A 70 -28.16 4.18 19.32
CA GLY A 70 -27.40 3.10 18.68
C GLY A 70 -28.28 1.90 18.34
N VAL A 71 -28.27 1.47 17.08
CA VAL A 71 -28.94 0.24 16.67
C VAL A 71 -27.94 -0.90 16.77
N VAL A 72 -28.25 -1.87 17.63
CA VAL A 72 -27.48 -3.11 17.73
C VAL A 72 -28.17 -4.15 16.86
N PHE A 73 -27.47 -4.60 15.82
CA PHE A 73 -27.90 -5.76 15.04
C PHE A 73 -27.11 -6.97 15.54
N GLU A 74 -27.78 -7.91 16.21
CA GLU A 74 -27.13 -9.09 16.79
C GLU A 74 -26.93 -10.23 15.77
N ASN A 75 -27.39 -10.05 14.51
CA ASN A 75 -27.33 -11.05 13.44
C ASN A 75 -26.96 -10.41 12.08
N ASN A 76 -26.84 -11.24 11.04
CA ASN A 76 -26.53 -10.79 9.67
C ASN A 76 -27.56 -9.78 9.15
N VAL A 77 -27.12 -8.57 8.84
CA VAL A 77 -27.93 -7.54 8.17
C VAL A 77 -27.48 -7.44 6.72
N THR A 78 -28.43 -7.55 5.79
CA THR A 78 -28.20 -7.21 4.38
C THR A 78 -28.81 -5.84 4.14
N ILE A 79 -27.98 -4.82 3.87
CA ILE A 79 -28.46 -3.48 3.52
C ILE A 79 -28.08 -3.20 2.07
N GLY A 80 -29.07 -2.99 1.21
CA GLY A 80 -28.86 -2.88 -0.24
C GLY A 80 -28.14 -1.59 -0.65
N GLN A 81 -28.55 -0.44 -0.09
CA GLN A 81 -27.91 0.84 -0.34
C GLN A 81 -28.14 1.75 0.88
N VAL A 82 -27.08 2.18 1.55
CA VAL A 82 -27.17 3.15 2.65
C VAL A 82 -26.34 4.37 2.30
N ALA A 83 -26.99 5.52 2.19
CA ALA A 83 -26.30 6.78 2.36
C ALA A 83 -26.18 7.02 3.87
N LEU A 84 -25.03 6.67 4.45
CA LEU A 84 -24.74 6.98 5.84
C LEU A 84 -24.25 8.42 5.90
N ASP A 85 -25.03 9.30 6.54
CA ASP A 85 -24.51 10.56 7.06
C ASP A 85 -23.73 10.22 8.34
N LEU A 86 -22.40 10.08 8.20
CA LEU A 86 -21.49 9.55 9.22
C LEU A 86 -21.17 10.55 10.35
N SER A 87 -22.11 11.45 10.68
CA SER A 87 -22.00 12.27 11.88
C SER A 87 -21.93 11.43 13.19
N TYR A 88 -22.21 10.11 13.11
CA TYR A 88 -22.07 9.16 14.21
C TYR A 88 -21.34 7.87 13.79
N LEU A 89 -20.57 7.29 14.72
CA LEU A 89 -19.82 6.03 14.53
C LEU A 89 -20.77 4.84 14.30
N LEU A 90 -20.60 4.13 13.19
CA LEU A 90 -21.23 2.83 12.96
C LEU A 90 -20.36 1.72 13.56
N TYR A 91 -20.81 1.13 14.67
CA TYR A 91 -20.15 -0.01 15.31
C TYR A 91 -20.79 -1.32 14.84
N ILE A 92 -20.12 -2.04 13.93
CA ILE A 92 -20.58 -3.35 13.44
C ILE A 92 -19.80 -4.44 14.17
N VAL A 93 -20.50 -5.27 14.95
CA VAL A 93 -19.94 -6.49 15.51
C VAL A 93 -20.25 -7.64 14.55
N GLY A 94 -19.32 -7.95 13.66
CA GLY A 94 -19.46 -9.06 12.69
C GLY A 94 -18.94 -8.73 11.29
N ASN A 95 -19.33 -9.53 10.30
CA ASN A 95 -18.92 -9.37 8.90
C ASN A 95 -19.85 -8.37 8.18
N MET A 96 -19.32 -7.25 7.72
CA MET A 96 -20.03 -6.35 6.81
C MET A 96 -19.71 -6.73 5.36
N LYS A 97 -20.74 -6.99 4.55
CA LYS A 97 -20.61 -7.16 3.09
C LYS A 97 -21.26 -5.98 2.38
N ALA A 98 -20.51 -4.90 2.16
CA ALA A 98 -20.96 -3.79 1.32
C ALA A 98 -20.89 -4.22 -0.16
N THR A 99 -22.02 -4.15 -0.88
CA THR A 99 -22.11 -4.52 -2.31
C THR A 99 -22.19 -3.30 -3.24
N GLY A 100 -21.79 -2.12 -2.73
CA GLY A 100 -21.73 -0.86 -3.48
C GLY A 100 -20.51 -0.02 -3.08
N ALA A 101 -20.29 1.09 -3.81
CA ALA A 101 -19.19 2.01 -3.55
C ALA A 101 -19.31 2.62 -2.14
N ILE A 102 -18.30 2.38 -1.30
CA ILE A 102 -18.14 3.09 -0.03
C ILE A 102 -17.56 4.46 -0.40
N SER A 103 -18.34 5.52 -0.19
CA SER A 103 -17.90 6.90 -0.40
C SER A 103 -16.66 7.21 0.45
N THR A 104 -15.78 8.06 -0.09
CA THR A 104 -14.33 8.21 0.18
C THR A 104 -13.89 8.57 1.60
N ASP A 105 -14.82 8.72 2.55
CA ASP A 105 -14.51 9.22 3.91
C ASP A 105 -14.72 8.16 5.01
N ALA A 106 -14.99 6.90 4.63
CA ALA A 106 -15.17 5.83 5.60
C ALA A 106 -13.82 5.31 6.14
N SER A 107 -13.50 5.63 7.38
CA SER A 107 -12.41 4.99 8.13
C SER A 107 -12.84 3.60 8.59
N ILE A 108 -12.28 2.54 8.00
CA ILE A 108 -12.57 1.16 8.40
C ILE A 108 -11.59 0.74 9.50
N TYR A 109 -12.07 0.69 10.74
CA TYR A 109 -11.29 0.18 11.88
C TYR A 109 -11.62 -1.30 12.09
N THR A 110 -10.78 -2.20 11.57
CA THR A 110 -10.92 -3.63 11.88
C THR A 110 -10.20 -3.92 13.20
N GLY A 111 -10.93 -4.39 14.21
CA GLY A 111 -10.33 -4.89 15.46
C GLY A 111 -9.31 -6.01 15.20
N THR A 112 -8.50 -6.30 16.20
CA THR A 112 -7.25 -7.09 16.24
C THR A 112 -7.26 -8.54 15.71
N ALA A 113 -8.22 -8.95 14.89
CA ALA A 113 -8.25 -10.29 14.30
C ALA A 113 -8.24 -10.22 12.77
N SER A 114 -7.07 -10.56 12.22
CA SER A 114 -6.88 -11.13 10.88
C SER A 114 -7.32 -10.29 9.67
N GLY A 115 -6.38 -9.49 9.17
CA GLY A 115 -6.27 -9.12 7.74
C GLY A 115 -7.44 -8.32 7.17
N MET A 116 -7.24 -7.02 7.02
CA MET A 116 -8.13 -6.18 6.22
C MET A 116 -8.04 -6.62 4.76
N ASN A 117 -9.03 -7.40 4.29
CA ASN A 117 -9.16 -7.74 2.88
C ASN A 117 -9.93 -6.59 2.22
N LEU A 118 -9.21 -5.55 1.79
CA LEU A 118 -9.74 -4.50 0.92
C LEU A 118 -10.05 -5.18 -0.42
N GLY A 119 -11.23 -5.78 -0.51
CA GLY A 119 -11.54 -6.76 -1.55
C GLY A 119 -11.36 -6.18 -2.93
N THR A 120 -10.40 -6.71 -3.71
CA THR A 120 -10.18 -6.64 -5.17
C THR A 120 -10.53 -5.34 -5.92
N GLY A 121 -10.75 -4.23 -5.22
CA GLY A 121 -10.91 -2.90 -5.78
C GLY A 121 -9.52 -2.41 -6.11
N GLY A 122 -8.98 -2.93 -7.22
CA GLY A 122 -7.77 -2.39 -7.80
C GLY A 122 -7.92 -0.89 -7.93
N ILE A 123 -6.85 -0.16 -7.59
CA ILE A 123 -6.72 1.22 -8.01
C ILE A 123 -6.64 1.17 -9.54
N GLU A 124 -7.78 1.29 -10.21
CA GLU A 124 -7.87 1.35 -11.67
C GLU A 124 -7.50 2.77 -12.11
N SER A 125 -6.26 2.96 -12.58
CA SER A 125 -5.92 4.16 -13.36
C SER A 125 -6.58 4.01 -14.73
N ARG A 126 -7.66 4.75 -14.96
CA ARG A 126 -8.48 4.59 -16.16
C ARG A 126 -8.03 5.45 -17.34
N ASN A 127 -7.08 6.38 -17.23
CA ASN A 127 -6.84 7.31 -18.36
C ASN A 127 -5.50 8.07 -18.46
N ASP A 128 -4.39 7.53 -17.95
CA ASP A 128 -3.11 8.24 -18.06
C ASP A 128 -1.97 7.27 -17.78
N ASN A 129 -0.90 7.36 -18.55
CA ASN A 129 0.32 6.53 -18.48
C ASN A 129 1.11 6.70 -17.14
N GLN A 130 0.45 7.14 -16.07
CA GLN A 130 1.00 7.48 -14.76
C GLN A 130 -0.04 7.19 -13.67
N ALA A 131 -0.19 5.92 -13.29
CA ALA A 131 -0.82 5.58 -12.02
C ALA A 131 0.16 5.94 -10.88
N SER A 132 -0.03 7.09 -10.23
CA SER A 132 0.72 7.43 -9.01
C SER A 132 -0.02 6.88 -7.78
N MET A 133 0.61 5.94 -7.07
CA MET A 133 0.10 5.43 -5.80
C MET A 133 1.02 5.92 -4.67
N ASN A 134 0.55 6.91 -3.91
CA ASN A 134 1.21 7.33 -2.68
C ASN A 134 0.77 6.42 -1.54
N MET A 135 1.42 5.27 -1.40
CA MET A 135 1.12 4.31 -0.37
C MET A 135 2.02 4.54 0.85
N ASN A 136 1.47 5.14 1.90
CA ASN A 136 2.12 5.21 3.20
C ASN A 136 1.94 3.88 3.94
N ILE A 137 2.83 2.91 3.70
CA ILE A 137 2.82 1.65 4.44
C ILE A 137 3.60 1.86 5.74
N SER A 138 2.88 1.99 6.86
CA SER A 138 3.48 1.94 8.18
C SER A 138 3.39 0.53 8.73
N VAL A 139 4.53 -0.15 8.86
CA VAL A 139 4.61 -1.42 9.60
C VAL A 139 5.10 -1.12 11.00
N SER A 140 4.18 -1.11 11.97
CA SER A 140 4.49 -0.96 13.38
C SER A 140 4.26 -2.31 14.09
N GLY A 141 5.29 -3.15 14.09
CA GLY A 141 5.35 -4.36 14.92
C GLY A 141 6.26 -4.11 16.13
N THR A 142 5.83 -4.53 17.32
CA THR A 142 6.70 -4.66 18.50
C THR A 142 7.36 -6.04 18.56
N ASP A 143 7.13 -6.88 17.56
CA ASP A 143 7.77 -8.18 17.46
C ASP A 143 9.09 -8.07 16.68
N SER A 144 10.07 -8.86 17.08
CA SER A 144 11.39 -8.92 16.44
C SER A 144 11.37 -9.72 15.14
N THR A 145 10.25 -9.72 14.41
CA THR A 145 10.07 -10.52 13.19
C THR A 145 10.40 -9.67 11.96
N ASN A 146 10.72 -10.35 10.86
CA ASN A 146 10.97 -9.68 9.59
C ASN A 146 9.65 -9.24 8.98
N HIS A 147 9.48 -7.94 8.79
CA HIS A 147 8.38 -7.40 8.03
C HIS A 147 8.78 -7.27 6.56
N LEU A 148 7.96 -7.81 5.66
CA LEU A 148 8.19 -7.79 4.22
C LEU A 148 7.05 -7.07 3.52
N ILE A 149 7.40 -6.03 2.78
CA ILE A 149 6.50 -5.35 1.85
C ILE A 149 6.95 -5.73 0.45
N GLU A 150 6.07 -6.32 -0.35
CA GLU A 150 6.36 -6.67 -1.74
C GLU A 150 5.49 -5.87 -2.70
N ILE A 151 6.12 -5.30 -3.73
CA ILE A 151 5.45 -4.77 -4.90
C ILE A 151 5.48 -5.86 -5.96
N LYS A 152 4.29 -6.38 -6.32
CA LYS A 152 4.14 -7.42 -7.35
C LYS A 152 3.48 -6.85 -8.61
N ILE A 153 3.99 -7.21 -9.78
CA ILE A 153 3.33 -7.01 -11.07
C ILE A 153 3.11 -8.39 -11.68
N ASP A 154 1.86 -8.69 -12.05
CA ASP A 154 1.47 -9.99 -12.62
C ASP A 154 1.90 -11.20 -11.78
N GLY A 155 1.89 -11.04 -10.45
CA GLY A 155 2.29 -12.07 -9.48
C GLY A 155 3.79 -12.13 -9.18
N THR A 156 4.63 -11.41 -9.92
CA THR A 156 6.09 -11.35 -9.73
C THR A 156 6.48 -10.19 -8.84
N SER A 157 7.17 -10.45 -7.74
CA SER A 157 7.73 -9.40 -6.86
C SER A 157 8.88 -8.69 -7.57
N ILE A 158 8.77 -7.39 -7.79
CA ILE A 158 9.81 -6.59 -8.45
C ILE A 158 10.73 -5.96 -7.39
N ILE A 159 10.12 -5.36 -6.36
CA ILE A 159 10.82 -4.68 -5.27
C ILE A 159 10.22 -5.18 -3.96
N ALA A 160 11.07 -5.54 -3.02
CA ALA A 160 10.68 -5.77 -1.66
C ALA A 160 11.44 -4.85 -0.71
N ALA A 161 10.73 -4.21 0.20
CA ALA A 161 11.35 -3.58 1.37
C ALA A 161 11.23 -4.57 2.53
N GLN A 162 12.36 -4.87 3.16
CA GLN A 162 12.41 -5.67 4.36
C GLN A 162 12.95 -4.82 5.50
N ALA A 163 12.32 -4.96 6.67
CA ALA A 163 12.78 -4.33 7.89
C ALA A 163 12.59 -5.31 9.04
N THR A 164 13.58 -5.40 9.93
CA THR A 164 13.44 -6.13 11.21
C THR A 164 13.07 -5.14 12.31
N GLY A 165 11.98 -5.41 13.03
CA GLY A 165 11.59 -4.66 14.22
C GLY A 165 12.55 -4.92 15.38
N ASN A 166 12.85 -3.90 16.19
CA ASN A 166 13.74 -4.03 17.35
C ASN A 166 13.01 -4.27 18.68
N GLY A 167 11.69 -4.47 18.64
CA GLY A 167 10.84 -4.63 19.82
C GLY A 167 10.51 -3.35 20.60
N GLY A 168 11.24 -2.25 20.36
CA GLY A 168 11.02 -0.93 20.96
C GLY A 168 10.33 0.07 20.04
N GLY A 169 9.76 -0.38 18.91
CA GLY A 169 9.12 0.46 17.90
C GLY A 169 10.09 1.09 16.89
N GLY A 170 11.36 0.67 16.87
CA GLY A 170 12.34 1.06 15.85
C GLY A 170 12.64 -0.06 14.84
N VAL A 171 13.33 0.31 13.76
CA VAL A 171 13.83 -0.60 12.71
C VAL A 171 15.35 -0.70 12.83
N THR A 172 15.91 -1.91 12.80
CA THR A 172 17.37 -2.12 12.95
C THR A 172 18.07 -2.58 11.67
N ASP A 173 17.33 -2.91 10.61
CA ASP A 173 17.90 -3.47 9.38
C ASP A 173 17.02 -3.16 8.15
N PRO A 174 16.92 -1.88 7.74
CA PRO A 174 16.19 -1.52 6.54
C PRO A 174 16.94 -2.01 5.30
N LYS A 175 16.32 -2.91 4.54
CA LYS A 175 16.86 -3.50 3.32
C LYS A 175 15.92 -3.28 2.14
N ALA A 176 16.47 -2.84 1.03
CA ALA A 176 15.81 -2.92 -0.27
C ALA A 176 16.28 -4.20 -0.97
N ILE A 177 15.35 -5.11 -1.24
CA ILE A 177 15.59 -6.36 -1.95
C ILE A 177 15.01 -6.18 -3.36
N ILE A 178 15.90 -6.12 -4.34
CA ILE A 178 15.53 -6.21 -5.76
C ILE A 178 15.49 -7.71 -6.08
N LYS A 179 14.30 -8.27 -6.30
CA LYS A 179 14.15 -9.71 -6.57
C LYS A 179 14.43 -10.05 -8.04
N GLU A 180 14.37 -9.06 -8.90
CA GLU A 180 14.75 -9.20 -10.30
C GLU A 180 16.26 -9.06 -10.51
N LYS A 181 16.72 -9.51 -11.68
CA LYS A 181 18.10 -9.32 -12.10
C LYS A 181 18.42 -7.82 -12.16
N LEU A 182 19.37 -7.37 -11.37
CA LEU A 182 19.95 -6.03 -11.51
C LEU A 182 20.71 -5.98 -12.85
N VAL A 183 20.22 -5.14 -13.77
CA VAL A 183 20.84 -4.92 -15.09
C VAL A 183 21.45 -3.54 -15.12
N TYR A 184 22.77 -3.47 -15.23
CA TYR A 184 23.48 -2.21 -15.41
C TYR A 184 23.52 -1.84 -16.89
N THR A 185 23.11 -0.61 -17.22
CA THR A 185 23.31 -0.05 -18.56
C THR A 185 24.68 0.64 -18.62
N PRO A 186 25.59 0.19 -19.50
CA PRO A 186 26.87 0.87 -19.67
C PRO A 186 26.72 2.31 -20.17
N SER A 187 27.70 3.16 -19.84
CA SER A 187 27.81 4.48 -20.47
C SER A 187 28.13 4.35 -21.97
N SER A 188 27.98 5.45 -22.71
CA SER A 188 28.73 5.62 -23.95
C SER A 188 30.24 5.69 -23.65
N ASP A 189 31.05 5.47 -24.68
CA ASP A 189 32.51 5.67 -24.61
C ASP A 189 32.80 7.11 -24.15
N THR A 190 33.56 7.23 -23.07
CA THR A 190 33.97 8.50 -22.49
C THR A 190 35.45 8.71 -22.77
N ALA A 191 35.76 9.76 -23.54
CA ALA A 191 37.14 10.14 -23.82
C ALA A 191 37.78 10.73 -22.56
N ILE A 192 38.90 10.15 -22.12
CA ILE A 192 39.65 10.56 -20.95
C ILE A 192 40.90 11.31 -21.41
N THR A 193 41.18 12.43 -20.75
CA THR A 193 42.44 13.17 -20.92
C THR A 193 43.31 12.96 -19.68
N ALA A 194 44.63 13.11 -19.82
CA ALA A 194 45.57 12.86 -18.71
C ALA A 194 45.19 13.66 -17.44
N ALA A 195 44.87 14.95 -17.55
CA ALA A 195 44.53 15.79 -16.41
C ALA A 195 43.02 15.84 -16.07
N GLY A 196 42.16 15.18 -16.86
CA GLY A 196 40.71 15.31 -16.72
C GLY A 196 40.10 14.45 -15.60
N GLY A 197 40.78 13.37 -15.23
CA GLY A 197 40.25 12.36 -14.31
C GLY A 197 38.96 11.70 -14.83
N ILE A 198 38.33 10.88 -13.98
CA ILE A 198 37.07 10.18 -14.28
C ILE A 198 35.99 10.64 -13.31
N THR A 199 34.84 11.08 -13.82
CA THR A 199 33.62 11.28 -13.02
C THR A 199 32.67 10.11 -13.25
N VAL A 200 32.35 9.35 -12.21
CA VAL A 200 31.46 8.18 -12.31
C VAL A 200 30.01 8.64 -12.52
N THR A 201 29.43 8.32 -13.67
CA THR A 201 28.03 8.66 -14.01
C THR A 201 27.13 7.45 -14.22
N LYS A 202 27.72 6.25 -14.35
CA LYS A 202 27.06 4.95 -14.51
C LYS A 202 27.83 3.89 -13.74
N ALA A 203 27.15 2.79 -13.38
CA ALA A 203 27.79 1.65 -12.72
C ALA A 203 28.83 0.95 -13.62
N ILE A 204 28.62 0.97 -14.95
CA ILE A 204 29.63 0.54 -15.92
C ILE A 204 30.03 1.76 -16.76
N MET A 205 31.26 2.21 -16.60
CA MET A 205 31.85 3.30 -17.36
C MET A 205 32.73 2.73 -18.48
N ARG A 206 32.35 3.00 -19.73
CA ARG A 206 33.15 2.68 -20.91
C ARG A 206 34.10 3.84 -21.17
N ILE A 207 35.40 3.60 -21.08
CA ILE A 207 36.43 4.63 -21.15
C ILE A 207 37.45 4.35 -22.26
N VAL A 208 37.98 5.43 -22.83
CA VAL A 208 38.97 5.41 -23.91
C VAL A 208 39.85 6.65 -23.78
N GLY A 209 41.14 6.55 -24.10
CA GLY A 209 42.01 7.72 -24.18
C GLY A 209 41.59 8.67 -25.31
N ASP A 210 41.72 9.98 -25.10
CA ASP A 210 41.35 11.01 -26.07
C ASP A 210 42.38 11.11 -27.22
N GLY A 211 42.29 10.17 -28.16
CA GLY A 211 43.09 10.15 -29.40
C GLY A 211 44.47 9.48 -29.28
N ALA A 212 44.88 9.04 -28.09
CA ALA A 212 46.08 8.25 -27.84
C ALA A 212 45.91 7.42 -26.55
N ALA A 213 46.91 6.60 -26.23
CA ALA A 213 47.02 6.01 -24.89
C ALA A 213 47.23 7.12 -23.85
N ILE A 214 46.48 7.07 -22.75
CA ILE A 214 46.47 8.09 -21.71
C ILE A 214 46.86 7.49 -20.38
N ASP A 215 47.76 8.18 -19.69
CA ASP A 215 48.09 7.96 -18.29
C ASP A 215 47.45 9.10 -17.47
N ILE A 216 46.58 8.77 -16.51
CA ILE A 216 45.80 9.77 -15.78
C ILE A 216 46.67 10.41 -14.71
N THR A 217 46.92 11.70 -14.84
CA THR A 217 47.70 12.53 -13.90
C THR A 217 46.83 13.38 -12.99
N ALA A 218 45.49 13.26 -13.07
CA ALA A 218 44.57 13.96 -12.18
C ALA A 218 44.69 13.43 -10.74
N ASP A 219 44.52 14.31 -9.75
CA ASP A 219 44.48 13.95 -8.33
C ASP A 219 43.22 14.56 -7.68
N PRO A 220 42.19 13.75 -7.37
CA PRO A 220 42.15 12.30 -7.53
C PRO A 220 41.94 11.85 -8.99
N GLN A 221 42.44 10.65 -9.37
CA GLN A 221 42.28 10.09 -10.72
C GLN A 221 40.80 9.81 -11.06
N ILE A 222 40.03 9.37 -10.06
CA ILE A 222 38.57 9.25 -10.12
C ILE A 222 38.00 10.15 -9.04
N VAL A 223 37.03 10.99 -9.39
CA VAL A 223 36.31 11.83 -8.42
C VAL A 223 35.76 10.96 -7.29
N ALA A 224 35.88 11.43 -6.04
CA ALA A 224 35.37 10.76 -4.85
C ALA A 224 33.91 10.31 -5.00
N GLY A 225 33.60 9.08 -4.58
CA GLY A 225 32.27 8.50 -4.62
C GLY A 225 31.46 8.71 -3.34
N THR A 226 30.35 7.98 -3.22
CA THR A 226 29.67 7.74 -1.93
C THR A 226 30.20 6.45 -1.32
N ASP A 227 30.29 6.37 0.01
CA ASP A 227 30.74 5.15 0.70
C ASP A 227 29.98 3.90 0.21
N GLY A 228 30.72 2.86 -0.16
CA GLY A 228 30.19 1.63 -0.73
C GLY A 228 29.74 1.71 -2.20
N GLN A 229 29.92 2.84 -2.88
CA GLN A 229 29.62 2.95 -4.32
C GLN A 229 30.53 2.02 -5.13
N ILE A 230 29.94 1.20 -6.00
CA ILE A 230 30.67 0.29 -6.89
C ILE A 230 30.68 0.86 -8.31
N VAL A 231 31.84 0.81 -8.98
CA VAL A 231 31.99 1.11 -10.40
C VAL A 231 32.78 0.02 -11.11
N ILE A 232 32.39 -0.28 -12.34
CA ILE A 232 33.13 -1.13 -13.28
C ILE A 232 33.63 -0.21 -14.39
N LEU A 233 34.95 -0.06 -14.50
CA LEU A 233 35.57 0.62 -15.63
C LEU A 233 35.86 -0.42 -16.71
N GLN A 234 35.49 -0.13 -17.95
CA GLN A 234 35.74 -0.98 -19.11
C GLN A 234 36.48 -0.19 -20.18
N GLY A 235 37.67 -0.65 -20.57
CA GLY A 235 38.39 -0.07 -21.71
C GLY A 235 37.72 -0.43 -23.04
N THR A 236 37.77 0.47 -24.02
CA THR A 236 37.12 0.26 -25.34
C THR A 236 38.06 0.35 -26.54
N SER A 237 39.37 0.43 -26.33
CA SER A 237 40.37 0.54 -27.41
C SER A 237 41.71 -0.08 -27.03
N ASP A 238 42.32 -0.80 -27.97
CA ASP A 238 43.69 -1.31 -27.84
C ASP A 238 44.75 -0.27 -28.19
N ALA A 239 44.38 0.80 -28.90
CA ALA A 239 45.29 1.87 -29.29
C ALA A 239 45.22 3.06 -28.32
N ASN A 240 44.01 3.39 -27.87
CA ASN A 240 43.75 4.51 -26.97
C ASN A 240 43.43 3.98 -25.58
N THR A 241 44.39 3.28 -24.98
CA THR A 241 44.25 2.70 -23.65
C THR A 241 44.17 3.78 -22.58
N VAL A 242 43.64 3.43 -21.40
CA VAL A 242 43.66 4.29 -20.21
C VAL A 242 44.41 3.57 -19.10
N THR A 243 45.42 4.22 -18.54
CA THR A 243 46.21 3.73 -17.42
C THR A 243 45.71 4.35 -16.12
N LEU A 244 45.52 3.49 -15.12
CA LEU A 244 45.22 3.84 -13.74
C LEU A 244 46.42 3.45 -12.87
N ASP A 245 46.90 4.41 -12.08
CA ASP A 245 48.01 4.21 -11.15
C ASP A 245 47.51 4.04 -9.72
N ASP A 246 48.27 3.31 -8.89
CA ASP A 246 48.04 3.25 -7.46
C ASP A 246 48.34 4.61 -6.79
N GLY A 247 47.53 5.01 -5.81
CA GLY A 247 47.55 6.34 -5.18
C GLY A 247 46.57 7.34 -5.81
N THR A 248 46.63 8.61 -5.39
CA THR A 248 45.78 9.71 -5.92
C THR A 248 44.28 9.37 -5.96
N GLY A 249 43.78 8.82 -4.85
CA GLY A 249 42.39 8.39 -4.71
C GLY A 249 42.07 6.98 -5.22
N LEU A 250 43.08 6.19 -5.59
CA LEU A 250 42.95 4.77 -5.93
C LEU A 250 43.84 3.91 -5.01
N ALA A 251 43.33 2.76 -4.59
CA ALA A 251 44.11 1.69 -3.96
C ALA A 251 44.07 0.45 -4.87
N LEU A 252 45.10 0.28 -5.67
CA LEU A 252 45.21 -0.78 -6.69
C LEU A 252 46.27 -1.80 -6.29
N SER A 253 46.07 -3.06 -6.67
CA SER A 253 47.08 -4.11 -6.45
C SER A 253 48.36 -3.87 -7.27
N ALA A 254 48.23 -3.21 -8.42
CA ALA A 254 49.28 -2.74 -9.32
C ALA A 254 48.67 -1.77 -10.34
N GLN A 255 49.51 -1.05 -11.09
CA GLN A 255 49.10 -0.28 -12.27
C GLN A 255 48.15 -1.10 -13.16
N CYS A 256 47.10 -0.47 -13.66
CA CYS A 256 46.09 -1.10 -14.51
C CYS A 256 45.99 -0.34 -15.83
N VAL A 257 46.42 -0.97 -16.92
CA VAL A 257 46.20 -0.46 -18.27
C VAL A 257 44.97 -1.15 -18.83
N LEU A 258 43.92 -0.38 -19.14
CA LEU A 258 42.66 -0.88 -19.68
C LEU A 258 42.67 -0.78 -21.22
N ALA A 259 42.93 -1.90 -21.87
CA ALA A 259 42.77 -2.07 -23.33
C ALA A 259 41.31 -2.43 -23.69
N ASN A 260 41.04 -2.83 -24.93
CA ASN A 260 39.68 -3.13 -25.35
C ASN A 260 39.11 -4.33 -24.59
N GLN A 261 37.94 -4.16 -23.95
CA GLN A 261 37.22 -5.15 -23.15
C GLN A 261 37.88 -5.52 -21.80
N ASP A 262 39.03 -4.95 -21.47
CA ASP A 262 39.57 -5.05 -20.10
C ASP A 262 38.62 -4.38 -19.12
N THR A 263 38.52 -4.95 -17.91
CA THR A 263 37.67 -4.40 -16.86
C THR A 263 38.36 -4.37 -15.52
N ILE A 264 38.08 -3.34 -14.73
CA ILE A 264 38.40 -3.26 -13.31
C ILE A 264 37.15 -2.83 -12.52
N THR A 265 36.88 -3.51 -11.41
CA THR A 265 35.79 -3.19 -10.50
C THR A 265 36.35 -2.56 -9.24
N LEU A 266 35.85 -1.40 -8.88
CA LEU A 266 36.28 -0.63 -7.72
C LEU A 266 35.10 -0.41 -6.77
N ILE A 267 35.35 -0.33 -5.47
CA ILE A 267 34.41 0.13 -4.45
C ILE A 267 34.98 1.36 -3.75
N TYR A 268 34.19 2.41 -3.59
CA TYR A 268 34.65 3.60 -2.88
C TYR A 268 34.51 3.40 -1.37
N ASP A 269 35.59 3.66 -0.63
CA ASP A 269 35.62 3.70 0.83
C ASP A 269 35.82 5.16 1.28
N ALA A 270 34.80 5.73 1.92
CA ALA A 270 34.87 7.12 2.36
C ALA A 270 35.76 7.31 3.60
N GLY A 271 36.08 6.24 4.34
CA GLY A 271 36.99 6.28 5.48
C GLY A 271 38.42 6.60 5.05
N ASP A 272 38.87 5.95 3.97
CA ASP A 272 40.20 6.14 3.39
C ASP A 272 40.22 7.18 2.25
N SER A 273 39.03 7.59 1.77
CA SER A 273 38.85 8.50 0.62
C SER A 273 39.41 7.95 -0.69
N GLU A 274 39.37 6.63 -0.85
CA GLU A 274 39.97 5.90 -1.98
C GLU A 274 38.97 4.97 -2.66
N TRP A 275 39.16 4.75 -3.96
CA TRP A 275 38.54 3.65 -4.69
C TRP A 275 39.42 2.41 -4.60
N ILE A 276 38.89 1.38 -3.93
CA ILE A 276 39.60 0.13 -3.67
C ILE A 276 39.30 -0.87 -4.77
N GLU A 277 40.34 -1.46 -5.34
CA GLU A 277 40.19 -2.55 -6.29
C GLU A 277 39.55 -3.79 -5.64
N THR A 278 38.49 -4.30 -6.27
CA THR A 278 37.83 -5.55 -5.86
C THR A 278 38.06 -6.70 -6.83
N SER A 279 38.19 -6.40 -8.13
CA SER A 279 38.51 -7.39 -9.16
C SER A 279 39.02 -6.72 -10.43
N ARG A 280 39.82 -7.45 -11.22
CA ARG A 280 40.22 -7.06 -12.57
C ARG A 280 40.16 -8.25 -13.52
N THR A 281 39.96 -7.97 -14.81
CA THR A 281 40.04 -8.96 -15.90
C THR A 281 40.76 -8.31 -17.07
N THR A 282 41.75 -9.02 -17.60
CA THR A 282 42.49 -8.66 -18.81
C THR A 282 42.11 -9.63 -19.93
N VAL A 283 41.71 -9.14 -21.08
CA VAL A 283 41.44 -9.94 -22.27
C VAL A 283 42.74 -10.00 -23.08
N VAL A 284 43.28 -11.20 -23.27
CA VAL A 284 44.51 -11.47 -24.03
C VAL A 284 44.18 -11.80 -25.48
#